data_AF-A0A8T4D2P8-F1
#
_entry.id   AF-A0A8T4D2P8-F1
#
_cell.length_a   1.000
_cell.length_b   1.000
_cell.length_c   1.000
_cell.angle_alpha   90.00
_cell.angle_beta   90.00
_cell.angle_gamma   90.00
#
_symmetry.space_group_name_H-M   'P 1'
#
loop_
_entity.id
_entity.type
_entity.pdbx_description
1 polymer ?
#
loop_
_entity_poly.entity_id
_entity_poly.type
_entity_poly.pdbx_seq_one_letter_code
_entity_poly.pdbx_strand_id
1 'polypeptide(L)' 'MSLRLGLGNMSAVQEVLVLALMLVSVFALFFSDLELTYKIGIAALAFSLVFLTSLASQLLKQEKENK' A
#
# COMPACT_ATOMS: atom_id res chain seq x y z
N MET A 1 -1.47 20.47 10.80
CA MET A 1 -0.23 20.13 10.05
C MET A 1 -0.55 18.87 9.27
N SER A 2 -0.76 18.96 7.95
CA SER A 2 -1.09 17.75 7.16
C SER A 2 0.17 16.91 7.03
N LEU A 3 0.08 15.67 7.50
CA LEU A 3 1.16 14.69 7.46
C LEU A 3 1.29 14.18 6.02
N ARG A 4 1.74 15.07 5.12
CA ARG A 4 1.97 14.77 3.70
C ARG A 4 3.31 14.05 3.60
N LEU A 5 3.30 12.75 3.43
CA LEU A 5 4.48 11.88 3.45
C LEU A 5 5.34 11.95 2.17
N GLY A 6 5.39 13.10 1.50
CA GLY A 6 6.08 13.24 0.22
C GLY A 6 5.41 12.50 -0.94
N LEU A 7 4.26 11.85 -0.70
CA LEU A 7 3.43 11.14 -1.69
C LEU A 7 2.50 12.10 -2.45
N GLY A 8 3.02 13.25 -2.88
CA GLY A 8 2.23 14.40 -3.36
C GLY A 8 1.36 14.15 -4.60
N ASN A 9 1.45 12.97 -5.23
CA ASN A 9 0.70 12.60 -6.42
C ASN A 9 -0.32 11.46 -6.19
N MET A 10 -0.53 11.02 -4.94
CA MET A 10 -1.52 10.00 -4.56
C MET A 10 -2.79 10.64 -4.00
N SER A 11 -3.94 10.00 -4.21
CA SER A 11 -5.18 10.44 -3.55
C SER A 11 -5.07 10.23 -2.04
N ALA A 12 -5.77 11.05 -1.24
CA ALA A 12 -5.74 10.94 0.23
C ALA A 12 -6.09 9.51 0.73
N VAL A 13 -6.95 8.79 0.01
CA VAL A 13 -7.32 7.41 0.33
C VAL A 13 -6.16 6.45 0.06
N GLN A 14 -5.41 6.63 -1.03
CA GLN A 14 -4.21 5.84 -1.30
C GLN A 14 -3.11 6.10 -0.27
N GLU A 15 -2.90 7.35 0.12
CA GLU A 15 -1.89 7.71 1.13
C GLU A 15 -2.19 7.03 2.47
N VAL A 16 -3.45 7.05 2.92
CA VAL A 16 -3.89 6.37 4.15
C VAL A 16 -3.79 4.85 4.04
N LEU A 17 -4.14 4.26 2.89
CA LEU A 17 -3.99 2.83 2.66
C LEU A 17 -2.53 2.38 2.72
N VAL A 18 -1.63 3.11 2.04
CA VAL A 18 -0.20 2.83 2.05
C VAL A 18 0.37 2.96 3.47
N LEU A 19 -0.03 3.99 4.21
CA LEU A 19 0.34 4.18 5.61
C LEU A 19 -0.10 3.02 6.51
N ALA A 20 -1.36 2.61 6.39
CA ALA A 20 -1.90 1.49 7.15
C ALA A 20 -1.15 0.19 6.83
N LEU A 21 -0.86 -0.05 5.55
CA LEU A 21 -0.08 -1.21 5.10
C LEU A 21 1.37 -1.17 5.61
N MET A 22 2.02 0.00 5.63
CA MET A 22 3.36 0.12 6.23
C MET A 22 3.32 -0.24 7.72
N LEU A 23 2.36 0.29 8.48
CA LEU A 23 2.22 0.01 9.91
C LEU A 23 1.98 -1.49 10.19
N VAL A 24 1.05 -2.11 9.46
CA VAL A 24 0.75 -3.55 9.57
C VAL A 24 1.98 -4.39 9.21
N SER A 25 2.71 -4.01 8.15
CA SER A 25 3.91 -4.71 7.72
C SER A 25 5.04 -4.62 8.74
N VAL A 26 5.27 -3.45 9.34
CA VAL A 26 6.27 -3.29 10.41
C VAL A 26 5.91 -4.14 11.62
N PHE A 27 4.63 -4.13 12.04
CA PHE A 27 4.19 -4.98 13.15
C PHE A 27 4.37 -6.48 12.86
N ALA A 28 3.93 -6.95 11.69
CA ALA A 28 4.05 -8.35 11.31
C ALA A 28 5.51 -8.83 11.18
N LEU A 29 6.40 -7.98 10.66
CA LEU A 29 7.80 -8.35 10.43
C LEU A 29 8.64 -8.30 11.72
N PHE A 30 8.41 -7.31 12.58
CA PHE A 30 9.31 -7.02 13.71
C PHE A 30 8.75 -7.37 15.09
N PHE A 31 7.43 -7.39 15.26
CA PHE A 31 6.79 -7.59 16.57
C PHE A 31 6.04 -8.91 16.69
N SER A 32 5.79 -9.60 15.58
CA SER A 32 5.20 -10.95 15.61
C SER A 32 6.30 -12.01 15.60
N ASP A 33 6.25 -12.92 16.58
CA ASP A 33 7.05 -14.14 16.64
C ASP A 33 6.49 -15.18 15.67
N LEU A 34 6.52 -14.81 14.38
CA LEU A 34 6.04 -15.62 13.27
C LEU A 34 7.23 -16.23 12.53
N GLU A 35 7.06 -17.47 12.12
CA GLU A 35 8.02 -18.19 11.31
C GLU A 35 8.30 -17.41 10.01
N LEU A 36 9.55 -17.46 9.52
CA LEU A 36 10.02 -16.66 8.37
C LEU A 36 9.09 -16.79 7.15
N THR A 37 8.56 -17.99 6.93
CA THR A 37 7.60 -18.31 5.86
C THR A 37 6.33 -17.45 5.93
N TYR A 38 5.79 -17.23 7.12
CA TYR A 38 4.61 -16.38 7.32
C TYR A 38 4.92 -14.91 7.05
N LYS A 39 6.11 -14.44 7.45
CA LYS A 39 6.57 -13.07 7.17
C LYS A 39 6.65 -12.80 5.67
N ILE A 40 7.20 -13.74 4.92
CA ILE A 40 7.27 -13.67 3.44
C ILE A 40 5.86 -13.67 2.84
N GLY A 41 4.96 -14.53 3.34
CA GLY A 41 3.57 -14.58 2.89
C GLY A 41 2.83 -13.26 3.10
N ILE A 42 2.95 -12.66 4.29
CA ILE A 42 2.33 -11.37 4.61
C ILE A 42 2.89 -10.25 3.72
N ALA A 43 4.21 -10.23 3.50
CA ALA A 43 4.85 -9.25 2.62
C ALA A 43 4.36 -9.38 1.17
N ALA A 44 4.25 -10.61 0.65
CA ALA A 44 3.75 -10.86 -0.69
C ALA A 44 2.28 -10.42 -0.85
N LEU A 45 1.42 -10.72 0.14
CA LEU A 45 0.02 -10.31 0.13
C LEU A 45 -0.14 -8.79 0.21
N ALA A 46 0.59 -8.13 1.09
CA ALA A 46 0.60 -6.68 1.22
C ALA A 46 1.05 -6.01 -0.09
N PHE A 47 2.14 -6.50 -0.68
CA PHE A 47 2.64 -6.02 -1.97
C PHE A 47 1.62 -6.18 -3.09
N SER A 48 1.02 -7.36 -3.23
CA SER A 48 0.02 -7.62 -4.27
C SER A 48 -1.20 -6.71 -4.15
N LEU A 49 -1.69 -6.44 -2.93
CA LEU A 49 -2.81 -5.53 -2.71
C LEU A 49 -2.48 -4.08 -3.10
N VAL A 50 -1.31 -3.57 -2.69
CA VAL A 50 -0.85 -2.23 -3.08
C VAL A 50 -0.68 -2.14 -4.60
N PHE A 51 -0.08 -3.16 -5.19
CA PHE A 51 0.16 -3.22 -6.63
C PHE A 51 -1.15 -3.17 -7.42
N LEU A 52 -2.11 -4.06 -7.10
CA LEU A 52 -3.40 -4.12 -7.79
C LEU A 52 -4.20 -2.82 -7.65
N THR A 53 -4.26 -2.26 -6.45
CA THR A 53 -4.99 -1.00 -6.21
C THR A 53 -4.34 0.18 -6.91
N SER A 54 -3.00 0.22 -6.98
CA SER A 54 -2.26 1.22 -7.77
C SER A 54 -2.54 1.07 -9.27
N LEU A 55 -2.49 -0.15 -9.80
CA LEU A 55 -2.78 -0.45 -11.20
C LEU A 55 -4.21 -0.06 -11.58
N ALA A 56 -5.19 -0.46 -10.77
CA ALA A 56 -6.58 -0.09 -10.98
C ALA A 56 -6.77 1.44 -10.95
N SER A 57 -6.11 2.13 -10.04
CA SER A 57 -6.17 3.60 -9.96
C SER A 57 -5.56 4.27 -11.20
N GLN A 58 -4.45 3.73 -11.72
CA GLN A 58 -3.82 4.23 -12.94
C GLN A 58 -4.70 3.99 -14.18
N LEU A 59 -5.32 2.81 -14.29
CA LEU A 59 -6.25 2.49 -15.38
C LEU A 59 -7.49 3.39 -15.37
N LEU A 60 -8.10 3.61 -14.20
CA LEU A 60 -9.25 4.51 -14.05
C LEU A 60 -8.87 5.97 -14.35
N LYS A 61 -7.65 6.38 -14.02
CA LYS A 61 -7.13 7.71 -14.36
C LYS A 61 -6.92 7.85 -15.88
N GLN A 62 -6.34 6.84 -16.52
CA GLN A 62 -6.18 6.80 -17.98
C GLN A 62 -7.52 6.87 -18.70
N GLU A 63 -8.54 6.13 -18.25
CA GLU A 63 -9.88 6.18 -18.86
C GLU A 63 -10.49 7.59 -18.79
N LYS A 64 -10.27 8.31 -17.69
CA LYS A 64 -10.76 9.69 -17.53
C LYS A 64 -9.99 10.72 -18.35
N GLU A 65 -8.69 10.52 -18.58
CA GLU A 65 -7.87 11.44 -19.37
C GLU A 65 -8.01 11.22 -20.89
N ASN A 66 -8.47 10.04 -21.32
CA ASN A 66 -8.73 9.69 -22.72
C ASN A 66 -10.19 9.96 -23.18
N LYS A 67 -11.01 10.58 -22.33
CA LYS A 67 -12.39 11.02 -22.59
C LYS A 67 -12.45 12.54 -22.68
#